data_AF-A0AAU6FA05-F1
#
_entry.id   AF-A0AAU6FA05-F1
#
_cell.length_a   1.000
_cell.length_b   1.000
_cell.length_c   1.000
_cell.angle_alpha   90.00
_cell.angle_beta   90.00
_cell.angle_gamma   90.00
#
_symmetry.space_group_name_H-M   'P 1'
#
loop_
_entity.id
_entity.type
_entity.pdbx_description
1 polymer ?
#
loop_
_entity_poly.entity_id
_entity_poly.type
_entity_poly.pdbx_seq_one_letter_code
_entity_poly.pdbx_strand_id
1 'polypeptide(L)'
;MATYSVSVRLQRTTVEERYVSVPITNAVMQTEPDEDGAYHLDPEKFSAAAIALGQDDTDWSLENRGVTLHPIQKAPDRVQPLPDAAQDSP
;
A
#
# COMPACT_ATOMS: atom_id res chain seq x y z
N MET A 1 -21.55 16.80 -35.05
CA MET A 1 -20.26 17.05 -34.38
C MET A 1 -19.82 15.75 -33.76
N ALA A 2 -18.61 15.26 -34.05
CA ALA A 2 -18.12 14.01 -33.47
C ALA A 2 -17.61 14.26 -32.05
N THR A 3 -18.10 13.49 -31.09
CA THR A 3 -17.60 13.48 -29.71
C THR A 3 -16.53 12.41 -29.59
N TYR A 4 -15.32 12.81 -29.22
CA TYR A 4 -14.20 11.89 -28.99
C TYR A 4 -13.96 11.74 -27.49
N SER A 5 -13.64 10.52 -27.05
CA SER A 5 -13.27 10.22 -25.67
C SER A 5 -11.92 9.51 -25.62
N VAL A 6 -11.08 9.88 -24.66
CA VAL A 6 -9.79 9.24 -24.39
C VAL A 6 -9.86 8.55 -23.03
N SER A 7 -9.43 7.29 -22.97
CA SER A 7 -9.33 6.53 -21.72
C SER A 7 -7.95 6.69 -21.09
N VAL A 8 -7.89 7.00 -19.81
CA VAL A 8 -6.64 7.11 -19.04
C VAL A 8 -6.70 6.26 -17.79
N ARG A 9 -5.56 5.66 -17.40
CA ARG A 9 -5.44 4.93 -16.14
C ARG A 9 -4.99 5.89 -15.03
N LEU A 10 -5.77 5.95 -13.96
CA LEU A 10 -5.41 6.70 -12.76
C LEU A 10 -4.85 5.76 -11.70
N GLN A 11 -3.81 6.19 -11.01
CA GLN A 11 -3.26 5.55 -9.83
C GLN A 11 -3.69 6.35 -8.61
N ARG A 12 -4.17 5.64 -7.58
CA ARG A 12 -4.45 6.22 -6.27
C ARG A 12 -3.47 5.63 -5.27
N THR A 13 -2.72 6.49 -4.61
CA THR A 13 -1.82 6.12 -3.52
C THR A 13 -2.39 6.70 -2.22
N THR A 14 -2.54 5.85 -1.22
CA THR A 14 -2.91 6.23 0.14
C THR A 14 -1.67 6.08 1.01
N VAL A 15 -1.35 7.11 1.78
CA VAL A 15 -0.32 7.05 2.83
C VAL A 15 -1.07 7.08 4.15
N GLU A 16 -0.84 6.06 4.97
CA GLU A 16 -1.50 5.86 6.24
C GLU A 16 -0.44 5.67 7.32
N GLU A 17 -0.72 6.20 8.51
CA GLU A 17 0.15 6.11 9.69
C GLU A 17 -0.59 5.47 10.85
N ARG A 18 0.18 4.78 11.71
CA ARG A 18 -0.34 4.17 12.93
C ARG A 18 0.72 4.16 14.01
N TYR A 19 0.30 4.47 15.24
CA TYR A 19 1.11 4.29 16.42
C TYR A 19 0.94 2.88 16.98
N VAL A 20 2.05 2.17 17.17
CA VAL A 20 2.08 0.85 17.81
C VAL A 20 2.93 0.90 19.07
N SER A 21 2.50 0.19 20.10
CA SER A 21 3.26 0.03 21.35
C SER A 21 3.86 -1.36 21.39
N VAL A 22 5.18 -1.46 21.19
CA VAL A 22 5.91 -2.73 21.22
C VAL A 22 6.33 -3.01 22.67
N PRO A 23 5.88 -4.12 23.29
CA PRO A 23 6.32 -4.48 24.64
C PRO A 23 7.78 -4.93 24.63
N ILE A 24 8.59 -4.35 25.51
CA ILE A 24 9.99 -4.73 25.67
C ILE A 24 10.07 -6.04 26.46
N THR A 25 10.42 -7.11 25.76
CA THR A 25 10.56 -8.47 26.28
C THR A 25 11.85 -9.09 25.75
N ASN A 26 12.30 -10.21 26.31
CA ASN A 26 13.50 -10.92 25.84
C ASN A 26 13.44 -11.27 24.34
N ALA A 27 12.25 -11.37 23.75
CA ALA A 27 12.08 -11.63 22.31
C ALA A 27 12.51 -10.45 21.41
N VAL A 28 12.56 -9.22 21.92
CA VAL A 28 13.02 -8.03 21.20
C VAL A 28 14.38 -7.52 21.68
N MET A 29 15.01 -8.27 22.59
CA MET A 29 16.35 -7.96 23.10
C MET A 29 17.41 -8.75 22.33
N GLN A 30 18.65 -8.28 22.43
CA GLN A 30 19.80 -9.01 21.95
C GLN A 30 19.99 -10.28 22.76
N THR A 31 20.51 -11.31 22.11
CA THR A 31 20.69 -12.64 22.73
C THR A 31 21.91 -12.65 23.66
N GLU A 32 22.91 -11.84 23.34
CA GLU A 32 24.14 -11.70 24.12
C GLU A 32 24.17 -10.30 24.76
N PRO A 33 24.66 -10.19 25.99
CA PRO A 33 24.91 -8.89 26.60
C PRO A 33 26.11 -8.20 25.93
N ASP A 34 26.11 -6.88 25.95
CA ASP A 34 27.22 -6.06 25.48
C ASP A 34 28.44 -6.16 26.44
N GLU A 35 29.54 -5.50 26.11
CA GLU A 35 30.80 -5.53 26.89
C GLU A 35 30.61 -5.09 28.35
N ASP A 36 29.61 -4.24 28.62
CA ASP A 36 29.21 -3.78 29.96
C ASP A 36 28.27 -4.76 30.71
N GLY A 37 27.93 -5.91 30.11
CA GLY A 37 27.00 -6.89 30.67
C GLY A 37 25.52 -6.51 30.52
N ALA A 38 25.21 -5.39 29.84
CA ALA A 38 23.86 -4.91 29.61
C ALA A 38 23.21 -5.59 28.39
N TYR A 39 21.92 -5.92 28.50
CA TYR A 39 21.14 -6.42 27.38
C TYR A 39 20.48 -5.24 26.66
N HIS A 40 20.87 -5.04 25.40
CA HIS A 40 20.32 -3.98 24.56
C HIS A 40 19.13 -4.48 23.74
N LEU A 41 18.35 -3.54 23.23
CA LEU A 41 17.33 -3.84 22.23
C LEU A 41 17.98 -4.30 20.94
N ASP A 42 17.37 -5.31 20.34
CA ASP A 42 17.70 -5.76 19.00
C ASP A 42 16.82 -4.97 18.01
N PRO A 43 17.39 -4.04 17.21
CA PRO A 43 16.61 -3.14 16.38
C PRO A 43 15.85 -3.88 15.28
N GLU A 44 16.36 -5.01 14.80
CA GLU A 44 15.68 -5.81 13.78
C GLU A 44 14.48 -6.55 14.38
N LYS A 45 14.66 -7.19 15.54
CA LYS A 45 13.54 -7.87 16.23
C LYS A 45 12.47 -6.89 16.70
N PHE A 46 12.89 -5.72 17.20
CA PHE A 46 11.96 -4.64 17.57
C PHE A 46 11.14 -4.16 16.36
N SER A 47 11.82 -3.87 15.24
CA SER A 47 11.15 -3.40 14.02
C SER A 47 10.20 -4.46 13.44
N ALA A 48 10.60 -5.73 13.45
CA ALA A 48 9.75 -6.83 13.03
C ALA A 48 8.49 -6.96 13.90
N ALA A 49 8.63 -6.83 15.23
CA ALA A 49 7.50 -6.83 16.15
C ALA A 49 6.57 -5.63 15.93
N ALA A 50 7.12 -4.44 15.68
CA ALA A 50 6.34 -3.25 15.34
C ALA A 50 5.54 -3.44 14.04
N ILE A 51 6.16 -4.00 12.99
CA ILE A 51 5.50 -4.30 11.72
C ILE A 51 4.38 -5.31 11.93
N ALA A 52 4.63 -6.40 12.67
CA ALA A 52 3.62 -7.42 12.95
C ALA A 52 2.39 -6.85 13.67
N LEU A 53 2.58 -5.92 14.62
CA LEU A 53 1.47 -5.22 15.28
C LEU A 53 0.70 -4.29 14.33
N GLY A 54 1.37 -3.76 13.31
CA GLY A 54 0.76 -2.92 12.28
C GLY A 54 0.02 -3.67 11.18
N GLN A 55 0.16 -4.99 11.06
CA GLN A 55 -0.49 -5.77 9.98
C GLN A 55 -2.02 -5.80 10.05
N ASP A 56 -2.59 -5.44 11.20
CA ASP A 56 -4.03 -5.31 11.35
C ASP A 56 -4.53 -4.00 10.68
N ASP A 57 -5.64 -4.09 9.94
CA ASP A 57 -6.23 -2.99 9.16
C ASP A 57 -6.99 -1.95 10.03
N THR A 58 -6.94 -2.06 11.35
CA THR A 58 -7.67 -1.17 12.26
C THR A 58 -6.81 0.03 12.70
N ASP A 59 -7.47 1.17 12.91
CA ASP A 59 -6.90 2.41 13.48
C ASP A 59 -5.78 3.10 12.68
N TRP A 60 -5.67 2.79 11.40
CA TRP A 60 -4.80 3.53 10.47
C TRP A 60 -5.38 4.91 10.19
N SER A 61 -4.57 5.95 10.41
CA SER A 61 -4.94 7.34 10.13
C SER A 61 -4.41 7.74 8.76
N LEU A 62 -5.28 8.29 7.92
CA LEU A 62 -4.91 8.72 6.58
C LEU A 62 -4.12 10.03 6.66
N GLU A 63 -2.81 9.95 6.40
CA GLU A 63 -1.91 11.09 6.38
C GLU A 63 -2.10 11.90 5.09
N ASN A 64 -2.20 11.19 3.95
CA ASN A 64 -2.33 11.84 2.64
C ASN A 64 -3.00 10.93 1.59
N ARG A 65 -3.67 11.56 0.62
CA ARG A 65 -4.31 10.89 -0.52
C ARG A 65 -3.98 11.62 -1.81
N GLY A 66 -3.21 10.96 -2.68
CA GLY A 66 -2.86 11.47 -4.01
C GLY A 66 -3.52 10.67 -5.13
N VAL A 67 -3.95 11.36 -6.19
CA VAL A 67 -4.34 10.73 -7.46
C VAL A 67 -3.41 11.24 -8.55
N THR A 68 -2.72 10.34 -9.21
CA THR A 68 -1.79 10.66 -10.29
C THR A 68 -2.15 9.87 -11.54
N LEU A 69 -1.76 10.39 -12.70
CA LEU A 69 -1.85 9.62 -13.94
C LEU A 69 -0.84 8.47 -13.86
N HIS A 70 -1.29 7.24 -14.09
CA HIS A 70 -0.42 6.08 -14.01
C HIS A 70 0.68 6.20 -15.09
N PRO A 71 1.97 6.06 -14.76
CA PRO A 71 3.08 6.35 -15.68
C PRO A 71 3.11 5.38 -16.87
N ILE A 72 2.60 4.16 -16.69
CA ILE A 72 2.48 3.16 -17.75
C ILE A 72 1.01 3.05 -18.14
N GLN A 73 0.65 3.62 -19.28
CA GLN A 73 -0.67 3.45 -19.88
C GLN A 73 -0.67 2.19 -20.76
N LYS A 74 -0.73 1.00 -20.15
CA LYS A 74 -1.10 -0.20 -20.91
C LYS A 74 -2.61 -0.14 -21.14
N ALA A 75 -3.03 -0.29 -22.40
CA ALA A 75 -4.45 -0.48 -22.69
C ALA A 75 -4.97 -1.68 -21.87
N PRO A 76 -6.19 -1.60 -21.30
CA PRO A 76 -6.77 -2.75 -20.60
C PRO A 76 -6.77 -3.95 -21.56
N ASP A 77 -6.35 -5.12 -21.09
CA ASP A 77 -6.27 -6.35 -21.93
C ASP A 77 -7.64 -6.79 -22.47
N ARG A 78 -8.72 -6.12 -22.05
CA ARG A 78 -10.09 -6.37 -22.46
C ARG A 78 -10.55 -5.28 -23.44
N VAL A 79 -10.46 -5.59 -24.72
CA VAL A 79 -11.40 -5.06 -25.72
C VAL A 79 -12.78 -5.50 -25.26
N GLN A 80 -13.54 -4.63 -24.60
CA GLN A 80 -14.99 -4.83 -24.52
C GLN A 80 -15.51 -4.75 -25.96
N PRO A 81 -16.22 -5.76 -26.48
CA PRO A 81 -16.97 -5.58 -27.71
C PRO A 81 -17.96 -4.44 -27.45
N LEU A 82 -17.89 -3.41 -28.30
CA LEU A 82 -18.88 -2.35 -28.36
C LEU A 82 -20.27 -3.02 -28.44
N PRO A 83 -21.19 -2.84 -27.48
CA PRO A 83 -22.53 -3.36 -27.63
C PRO A 83 -23.26 -2.54 -28.69
N ASP A 84 -23.76 -3.26 -29.71
CA ASP A 84 -24.72 -2.84 -30.74
C ASP A 84 -24.44 -1.53 -31.50
N ALA A 85 -23.66 -1.64 -32.58
CA ALA A 85 -24.09 -1.01 -33.82
C ALA A 85 -25.31 -1.79 -34.32
N ALA A 86 -26.48 -1.51 -33.73
CA ALA A 86 -27.75 -1.98 -34.26
C ALA A 86 -27.80 -1.59 -35.73
N GLN A 87 -27.86 -2.62 -36.57
CA GLN A 87 -28.06 -2.48 -37.99
C GLN A 87 -29.38 -1.77 -38.21
N ASP A 88 -29.31 -0.50 -38.58
CA ASP A 88 -30.39 0.16 -39.30
C ASP A 88 -29.94 0.22 -40.76
N SER A 89 -30.57 -0.60 -41.59
CA SER A 89 -30.54 -0.46 -43.03
C SER A 89 -31.92 -0.80 -43.59
N PRO A 90 -32.38 0.00 -44.55
CA PRO A 90 -33.80 0.17 -44.93
C PRO A 90 -34.41 -1.01 -45.68
#